data_AF-A0A3C0TY78-F1
#
_entry.id   AF-A0A3C0TY78-F1
#
_cell.length_a   1.000
_cell.length_b   1.000
_cell.length_c   1.000
_cell.angle_alpha   90.00
_cell.angle_beta   90.00
_cell.angle_gamma   90.00
#
_symmetry.space_group_name_H-M   'P 1'
#
loop_
_entity.id
_entity.type
_entity.pdbx_description
1 polymer ?
#
loop_
_entity_poly.entity_id
_entity_poly.type
_entity_poly.pdbx_seq_one_letter_code
_entity_poly.pdbx_strand_id
1 'polypeptide(L)'
;MLQRPVHLLIALTMLLLSGAGSAGAQQNRGADVSAGERADIDRINTYLNQLGRMRADFMQIAPDGSVSRGDFYLNRPGRMRFEYAPPDQILIVADGVWVAVQEDKALPIQRYPIGSTPLSPILEKQVSLGEKKEVVAVERQKGLLKLRLRDPEAPEKGELTLIFTDAGQQAGASGIELRQWVVVDAQGLMTQVGLSNIQEAERLDPKLFILNDPAPGSQHRR
;
A
#
# COMPACT_ATOMS: atom_id res chain seq x y z
N MET A 1 -14.63 29.03 -3.98
CA MET A 1 -14.70 27.63 -3.51
C MET A 1 -13.28 27.15 -3.31
N LEU A 2 -12.81 27.04 -2.06
CA LEU A 2 -11.47 26.55 -1.78
C LEU A 2 -11.42 25.05 -2.12
N GLN A 3 -10.61 24.67 -3.10
CA GLN A 3 -10.23 23.28 -3.29
C GLN A 3 -9.45 22.85 -2.04
N ARG A 4 -10.04 21.96 -1.25
CA ARG A 4 -9.32 21.32 -0.14
C ARG A 4 -8.34 20.32 -0.75
N PRO A 5 -7.06 20.30 -0.31
CA PRO A 5 -6.09 19.34 -0.84
C PRO A 5 -6.56 17.92 -0.51
N VAL A 6 -6.66 17.09 -1.54
CA VAL A 6 -6.98 15.67 -1.44
C VAL A 6 -5.75 15.00 -0.84
N HIS A 7 -5.70 14.90 0.49
CA HIS A 7 -4.63 14.20 1.20
C HIS A 7 -4.72 12.71 0.89
N LEU A 8 -3.93 12.21 -0.06
CA LEU A 8 -4.04 10.84 -0.51
C LEU A 8 -2.71 10.11 -0.68
N LEU A 9 -2.73 8.91 -0.11
CA LEU A 9 -1.82 7.78 -0.26
C LEU A 9 -0.42 7.87 0.36
N ILE A 10 0.05 9.02 0.82
CA ILE A 10 1.26 9.07 1.65
C ILE A 10 0.98 9.98 2.84
N ALA A 11 0.51 9.40 3.94
CA ALA A 11 0.46 10.08 5.22
C ALA A 11 1.89 10.19 5.80
N LEU A 12 2.80 10.88 5.09
CA LEU A 12 4.06 11.33 5.67
C LEU A 12 3.79 12.68 6.32
N THR A 13 3.37 12.65 7.58
CA THR A 13 3.20 13.90 8.33
C THR A 13 4.46 14.14 9.15
N MET A 14 5.23 15.17 8.78
CA MET A 14 6.24 15.75 9.67
C MET A 14 5.54 16.38 10.87
N LEU A 15 5.95 15.98 12.08
CA LEU A 15 5.34 16.38 13.34
C LEU A 15 5.89 17.72 13.83
N LEU A 16 4.99 18.61 14.28
CA LEU A 16 5.24 19.55 15.38
C LEU A 16 4.48 19.02 16.61
N LEU A 17 5.22 18.69 17.66
CA LEU A 17 4.71 18.07 18.89
C LEU A 17 3.77 19.00 19.65
N SER A 18 2.65 18.47 20.15
CA SER A 18 2.16 18.62 21.53
C SER A 18 0.88 17.82 21.74
N GLY A 19 0.87 16.94 22.75
CA GLY A 19 -0.38 16.39 23.29
C GLY A 19 -0.29 14.93 23.71
N ALA A 20 -0.06 14.70 25.01
CA ALA A 20 -0.18 13.39 25.64
C ALA A 20 -1.63 12.90 25.53
N GLY A 21 -1.82 11.74 24.90
CA GLY A 21 -3.08 11.00 24.88
C GLY A 21 -2.80 9.53 25.10
N SER A 22 -3.27 9.00 26.22
CA SER A 22 -3.11 7.60 26.63
C SER A 22 -3.81 6.66 25.65
N ALA A 23 -3.07 6.08 24.71
CA ALA A 23 -3.56 5.00 23.86
C ALA A 23 -3.45 3.66 24.60
N GLY A 24 -4.56 2.93 24.66
CA GLY A 24 -4.66 1.61 25.29
C GLY A 24 -3.56 0.67 24.81
N ALA A 25 -2.94 -0.01 25.77
CA ALA A 25 -1.91 -1.01 25.54
C ALA A 25 -2.51 -2.21 24.79
N GLN A 26 -2.50 -2.15 23.45
CA GLN A 26 -2.73 -3.32 22.61
C GLN A 26 -1.40 -4.08 22.53
N GLN A 27 -1.30 -5.13 23.36
CA GLN A 27 -0.11 -5.96 23.51
C GLN A 27 0.47 -6.38 22.16
N ASN A 28 1.74 -6.05 21.95
CA ASN A 28 2.56 -6.56 20.85
C ASN A 28 2.62 -8.09 20.96
N ARG A 29 1.79 -8.81 20.18
CA ARG A 29 1.74 -10.29 20.13
C ARG A 29 2.84 -10.92 19.28
N GLY A 30 3.90 -10.20 18.96
CA GLY A 30 5.01 -10.69 18.11
C GLY A 30 5.72 -11.96 18.61
N ALA A 31 5.33 -12.51 19.77
CA ALA A 31 5.85 -13.75 20.34
C ALA A 31 4.85 -14.93 20.40
N ASP A 32 3.56 -14.75 20.05
CA ASP A 32 2.53 -15.80 20.22
C ASP A 32 1.68 -16.01 18.96
N VAL A 33 2.35 -16.14 17.81
CA VAL A 33 1.70 -16.55 16.55
C VAL A 33 1.49 -18.07 16.62
N SER A 34 0.23 -18.50 16.65
CA SER A 34 -0.13 -19.92 16.65
C SER A 34 0.33 -20.63 15.37
N ALA A 35 0.46 -21.96 15.42
CA ALA A 35 0.84 -22.76 14.25
C ALA A 35 -0.07 -22.52 13.03
N GLY A 36 -1.37 -22.33 13.26
CA GLY A 36 -2.32 -22.01 12.19
C GLY A 36 -2.09 -20.62 11.59
N GLU A 37 -1.86 -19.60 12.42
CA GLU A 37 -1.54 -18.25 11.94
C GLU A 37 -0.21 -18.22 11.18
N ARG A 38 0.79 -18.99 11.62
CA ARG A 38 2.05 -19.14 10.90
C ARG A 38 1.84 -19.74 9.51
N ALA A 39 1.02 -20.79 9.40
CA ALA A 39 0.69 -21.38 8.10
C ALA A 39 0.02 -20.37 7.16
N ASP A 40 -0.83 -19.48 7.66
CA ASP A 40 -1.45 -18.43 6.83
C ASP A 40 -0.47 -17.32 6.44
N ILE A 41 0.43 -16.94 7.34
CA ILE A 41 1.52 -16.01 7.02
C ILE A 41 2.40 -16.61 5.92
N ASP A 42 2.71 -17.91 5.98
CA ASP A 42 3.48 -18.61 4.94
C ASP A 42 2.74 -18.65 3.60
N ARG A 43 1.40 -18.83 3.60
CA ARG A 43 0.57 -18.72 2.39
C ARG A 43 0.61 -17.31 1.80
N ILE A 44 0.54 -16.27 2.64
CA ILE A 44 0.64 -14.86 2.23
C ILE A 44 2.03 -14.56 1.67
N ASN A 45 3.10 -14.99 2.34
CA ASN A 45 4.47 -14.86 1.85
C ASN A 45 4.62 -15.55 0.49
N THR A 46 4.10 -16.77 0.34
CA THR A 46 4.12 -17.52 -0.93
C THR A 46 3.40 -16.76 -2.04
N TYR A 47 2.16 -16.32 -1.79
CA TYR A 47 1.38 -15.53 -2.75
C TYR A 47 2.11 -14.25 -3.17
N LEU A 48 2.56 -13.46 -2.20
CA LEU A 48 3.21 -12.18 -2.47
C LEU A 48 4.53 -12.37 -3.24
N ASN A 49 5.30 -13.41 -2.95
CA ASN A 49 6.56 -13.67 -3.66
C ASN A 49 6.34 -14.24 -5.08
N GLN A 50 5.19 -14.88 -5.34
CA GLN A 50 4.81 -15.33 -6.68
C GLN A 50 4.22 -14.20 -7.54
N LEU A 51 3.69 -13.15 -6.91
CA LEU A 51 3.09 -12.01 -7.58
C LEU A 51 4.16 -11.15 -8.28
N GLY A 52 4.53 -11.52 -9.50
CA GLY A 52 5.54 -10.80 -10.26
C GLY A 52 5.01 -9.51 -10.89
N ARG A 53 4.01 -9.63 -11.76
CA ARG A 53 3.47 -8.51 -12.53
C ARG A 53 1.95 -8.63 -12.61
N MET A 54 1.25 -7.55 -12.31
CA MET A 54 -0.20 -7.51 -12.44
C MET A 54 -0.69 -6.13 -12.86
N ARG A 55 -1.90 -6.12 -13.42
CA ARG A 55 -2.74 -4.95 -13.62
C ARG A 55 -4.10 -5.19 -12.97
N ALA A 56 -4.72 -4.14 -12.47
CA ALA A 56 -6.05 -4.19 -11.87
C ALA A 56 -6.70 -2.80 -11.95
N ASP A 57 -8.00 -2.75 -11.79
CA ASP A 57 -8.69 -1.49 -11.48
C ASP A 57 -8.68 -1.33 -9.96
N PHE A 58 -8.54 -0.11 -9.47
CA PHE A 58 -8.66 0.19 -8.05
C PHE A 58 -9.84 1.12 -7.75
N MET A 59 -10.37 0.99 -6.54
CA MET A 59 -11.23 1.97 -5.90
C MET A 59 -10.65 2.30 -4.55
N GLN A 60 -10.49 3.58 -4.28
CA GLN A 60 -10.01 4.06 -2.99
C GLN A 60 -11.11 4.82 -2.25
N ILE A 61 -11.20 4.60 -0.94
CA ILE A 61 -11.97 5.42 0.00
C ILE A 61 -10.97 6.14 0.91
N ALA A 62 -11.01 7.46 0.90
CA ALA A 62 -10.14 8.32 1.72
C ALA A 62 -10.71 8.52 3.15
N PRO A 63 -9.95 9.12 4.08
CA PRO A 63 -10.41 9.36 5.45
C PRO A 63 -11.67 10.24 5.55
N ASP A 64 -11.88 11.15 4.60
CA ASP A 64 -13.07 12.00 4.52
C ASP A 64 -14.28 11.32 3.82
N GLY A 65 -14.12 10.06 3.42
CA GLY A 65 -15.12 9.28 2.70
C GLY A 65 -15.16 9.54 1.19
N SER A 66 -14.29 10.40 0.65
CA SER A 66 -14.17 10.60 -0.80
C SER A 66 -13.75 9.31 -1.49
N VAL A 67 -14.27 9.11 -2.71
CA VAL A 67 -14.05 7.89 -3.49
C VAL A 67 -13.37 8.24 -4.81
N SER A 68 -12.18 7.66 -5.01
CA SER A 68 -11.43 7.75 -6.26
C SER A 68 -11.29 6.37 -6.91
N ARG A 69 -11.06 6.34 -8.22
CA ARG A 69 -10.86 5.10 -8.98
C ARG A 69 -9.73 5.29 -9.99
N GLY A 70 -9.25 4.19 -10.55
CA GLY A 70 -8.30 4.26 -11.66
C GLY A 70 -7.63 2.92 -11.90
N ASP A 71 -6.47 2.98 -12.54
CA ASP A 71 -5.68 1.81 -12.88
C ASP A 71 -4.54 1.59 -11.88
N PHE A 72 -4.32 0.34 -11.52
CA PHE A 72 -3.23 -0.12 -10.69
C PHE A 72 -2.32 -1.06 -11.48
N TYR A 73 -1.01 -0.79 -11.40
CA TYR A 73 0.03 -1.65 -11.97
C TYR A 73 1.04 -2.02 -10.91
N LEU A 74 1.47 -3.27 -10.92
CA LEU A 74 2.50 -3.79 -10.04
C LEU A 74 3.53 -4.55 -10.88
N ASN A 75 4.80 -4.29 -10.62
CA ASN A 75 5.92 -5.01 -11.23
C ASN A 75 6.99 -5.21 -10.18
N ARG A 76 6.86 -6.29 -9.41
CA ARG A 76 7.75 -6.58 -8.31
C ARG A 76 9.17 -6.91 -8.79
N PRO A 77 10.18 -6.57 -8.00
CA PRO A 77 10.08 -5.88 -6.71
C PRO A 77 10.02 -4.36 -6.83
N GLY A 78 9.43 -3.71 -5.83
CA GLY A 78 9.54 -2.27 -5.59
C GLY A 78 8.84 -1.33 -6.57
N ARG A 79 8.33 -1.82 -7.71
CA ARG A 79 7.66 -0.95 -8.70
C ARG A 79 6.15 -1.12 -8.68
N MET A 80 5.47 0.02 -8.62
CA MET A 80 4.01 0.09 -8.66
C MET A 80 3.56 1.42 -9.24
N ARG A 81 2.31 1.49 -9.70
CA ARG A 81 1.70 2.70 -10.22
C ARG A 81 0.22 2.73 -9.86
N PHE A 82 -0.25 3.86 -9.31
CA PHE A 82 -1.66 4.24 -9.31
C PHE A 82 -1.86 5.39 -10.27
N GLU A 83 -2.75 5.20 -11.25
CA GLU A 83 -3.16 6.23 -12.18
C GLU A 83 -4.63 6.54 -11.95
N TYR A 84 -4.91 7.69 -11.34
CA TYR A 84 -6.27 8.07 -10.98
C TYR A 84 -7.04 8.51 -12.21
N ALA A 85 -8.31 8.12 -12.27
CA ALA A 85 -9.23 8.52 -13.31
C ALA A 85 -9.74 9.96 -13.07
N PRO A 86 -10.08 10.70 -14.14
CA PRO A 86 -10.65 12.03 -14.02
C PRO A 86 -11.88 12.09 -13.08
N PRO A 87 -12.09 13.21 -12.36
CA PRO A 87 -11.38 14.50 -12.48
C PRO A 87 -10.02 14.54 -11.75
N ASP A 88 -9.70 13.51 -10.98
CA ASP A 88 -8.40 13.42 -10.30
C ASP A 88 -7.30 13.24 -11.36
N GLN A 89 -6.22 14.02 -11.26
CA GLN A 89 -5.04 13.91 -12.13
C GLN A 89 -3.86 13.28 -11.39
N ILE A 90 -4.16 12.56 -10.31
CA ILE A 90 -3.16 12.05 -9.38
C ILE A 90 -2.43 10.88 -10.02
N LEU A 91 -1.11 10.93 -9.95
CA LEU A 91 -0.24 9.85 -10.38
C LEU A 91 0.76 9.52 -9.27
N ILE A 92 0.75 8.25 -8.86
CA ILE A 92 1.65 7.74 -7.83
C ILE A 92 2.47 6.62 -8.44
N VAL A 93 3.79 6.74 -8.38
CA VAL A 93 4.72 5.79 -9.01
C VAL A 93 5.80 5.41 -8.02
N ALA A 94 5.98 4.12 -7.77
CA ALA A 94 7.20 3.62 -7.15
C ALA A 94 8.14 3.06 -8.24
N ASP A 95 9.42 3.44 -8.18
CA ASP A 95 10.44 3.05 -9.16
C ASP A 95 11.36 1.92 -8.69
N GLY A 96 11.15 1.43 -7.47
CA GLY A 96 12.01 0.44 -6.80
C GLY A 96 12.79 1.00 -5.61
N VAL A 97 12.92 2.33 -5.52
CA VAL A 97 13.66 3.02 -4.45
C VAL A 97 12.79 4.12 -3.83
N TRP A 98 12.15 4.92 -4.67
CA TRP A 98 11.33 6.05 -4.30
C TRP A 98 9.88 5.83 -4.70
N VAL A 99 8.98 6.43 -3.91
CA VAL A 99 7.60 6.71 -4.32
C VAL A 99 7.52 8.18 -4.68
N ALA A 100 7.10 8.45 -5.91
CA ALA A 100 6.84 9.78 -6.43
C ALA A 100 5.33 10.01 -6.55
N VAL A 101 4.86 11.16 -6.08
CA VAL A 101 3.45 11.58 -6.10
C VAL A 101 3.31 12.88 -6.87
N GLN A 102 2.49 12.86 -7.90
CA GLN A 102 2.05 14.02 -8.65
C GLN A 102 0.56 14.20 -8.42
N GLU A 103 0.17 15.15 -7.58
CA GLU A 103 -1.25 15.41 -7.30
C GLU A 103 -1.94 16.15 -8.45
N ASP A 104 -1.23 17.11 -9.06
CA ASP A 104 -1.65 17.86 -10.23
C ASP A 104 -0.41 18.16 -11.09
N LYS A 105 -0.60 18.31 -12.41
CA LYS A 105 0.49 18.62 -13.35
C LYS A 105 1.12 20.00 -13.12
N ALA A 106 0.40 20.92 -12.49
CA ALA A 106 0.89 22.24 -12.12
C ALA A 106 1.65 22.25 -10.78
N LEU A 107 1.55 21.18 -9.98
CA LEU A 107 2.21 21.09 -8.68
C LEU A 107 3.55 20.33 -8.78
N PRO A 108 4.52 20.65 -7.91
CA PRO A 108 5.76 19.89 -7.81
C PRO A 108 5.51 18.42 -7.45
N ILE A 109 6.33 17.53 -8.02
CA ILE A 109 6.34 16.12 -7.66
C ILE A 109 6.99 15.94 -6.29
N GLN A 110 6.30 15.25 -5.39
CA GLN A 110 6.81 14.87 -4.08
C GLN A 110 7.45 13.49 -4.14
N ARG A 111 8.56 13.27 -3.43
CA ARG A 111 9.28 11.98 -3.42
C ARG A 111 9.60 11.52 -2.01
N TYR A 112 9.44 10.23 -1.76
CA TYR A 112 9.66 9.60 -0.47
C TYR A 112 10.34 8.23 -0.64
N PRO A 113 11.24 7.82 0.25
CA PRO A 113 11.81 6.47 0.20
C PRO A 113 10.70 5.44 0.35
N ILE A 114 10.72 4.36 -0.43
CA ILE A 114 9.69 3.32 -0.39
C ILE A 114 9.55 2.73 1.03
N GLY A 115 10.67 2.55 1.74
CA GLY A 115 10.74 2.02 3.10
C GLY A 115 10.12 2.91 4.18
N SER A 116 9.83 4.17 3.84
CA SER A 116 9.10 5.10 4.71
C SER A 116 7.58 4.99 4.55
N THR A 117 7.09 4.09 3.68
CA THR A 117 5.66 3.92 3.43
C THR A 117 5.10 2.68 4.14
N PRO A 118 3.82 2.70 4.55
CA PRO A 118 3.15 1.53 5.10
C PRO A 118 3.09 0.35 4.11
N LEU A 119 3.18 0.59 2.80
CA LEU A 119 3.18 -0.45 1.76
C LEU A 119 4.54 -1.11 1.54
N SER A 120 5.61 -0.64 2.20
CA SER A 120 6.94 -1.23 2.08
C SER A 120 6.99 -2.75 2.25
N PRO A 121 6.28 -3.40 3.19
CA PRO A 121 6.41 -4.84 3.41
C PRO A 121 5.96 -5.70 2.24
N ILE A 122 5.11 -5.19 1.34
CA ILE A 122 4.63 -5.95 0.16
C ILE A 122 5.42 -5.63 -1.12
N LEU A 123 6.34 -4.65 -1.06
CA LEU A 123 7.14 -4.21 -2.20
C LEU A 123 8.59 -4.70 -2.11
N GLU A 124 8.98 -5.33 -1.01
CA GLU A 124 10.31 -5.90 -0.82
C GLU A 124 10.67 -6.93 -1.91
N LYS A 125 11.98 -7.10 -2.15
CA LYS A 125 12.50 -8.10 -3.09
C LYS A 125 12.08 -9.52 -2.72
N GLN A 126 12.15 -9.82 -1.44
CA GLN A 126 11.70 -11.06 -0.84
C GLN A 126 10.82 -10.69 0.34
N VAL A 127 9.56 -11.11 0.30
CA VAL A 127 8.61 -10.85 1.38
C VAL A 127 8.71 -11.98 2.40
N SER A 128 9.06 -11.62 3.63
CA SER A 128 9.05 -12.52 4.79
C SER A 128 8.33 -11.84 5.95
N LEU A 129 7.00 -11.88 5.91
CA LEU A 129 6.14 -11.37 6.97
C LEU A 129 6.23 -12.29 8.18
N GLY A 130 6.23 -11.72 9.39
CA GLY A 130 6.27 -12.47 10.65
C GLY A 130 7.66 -12.58 11.29
N GLU A 131 8.75 -12.41 10.53
CA GLU A 131 10.12 -12.43 11.10
C GLU A 131 10.44 -11.17 11.91
N LYS A 132 9.96 -10.01 11.45
CA LYS A 132 10.25 -8.69 12.04
C LYS A 132 9.31 -8.28 13.19
N LYS A 133 8.56 -9.24 13.76
CA LYS A 133 7.50 -8.98 14.76
C LYS A 133 6.44 -7.95 14.32
N GLU A 134 6.28 -7.76 13.02
CA GLU A 134 5.34 -6.79 12.44
C GLU A 134 3.87 -7.25 12.52
N VAL A 135 3.64 -8.54 12.76
CA VAL A 135 2.29 -9.11 12.73
C VAL A 135 1.53 -8.74 14.00
N VAL A 136 0.46 -7.96 13.82
CA VAL A 136 -0.46 -7.55 14.88
C VAL A 136 -1.60 -8.56 15.03
N ALA A 137 -2.14 -9.04 13.91
CA ALA A 137 -3.22 -10.04 13.92
C ALA A 137 -3.33 -10.79 12.59
N VAL A 138 -3.79 -12.04 12.69
CA VAL A 138 -4.26 -12.85 11.56
C VAL A 138 -5.71 -13.21 11.84
N GLU A 139 -6.62 -12.83 10.94
CA GLU A 139 -8.05 -13.04 11.13
C GLU A 139 -8.65 -13.82 9.96
N ARG A 140 -9.41 -14.88 10.28
CA ARG A 140 -10.14 -15.68 9.30
C ARG A 140 -11.61 -15.36 9.39
N GLN A 141 -12.21 -15.10 8.24
CA GLN A 141 -13.66 -14.97 8.08
C GLN A 141 -14.08 -15.85 6.91
N LYS A 142 -15.36 -16.15 6.77
CA LYS A 142 -15.83 -17.06 5.71
C LYS A 142 -15.39 -16.56 4.33
N GLY A 143 -14.44 -17.26 3.71
CA GLY A 143 -13.87 -16.92 2.41
C GLY A 143 -12.87 -15.75 2.42
N LEU A 144 -12.41 -15.28 3.58
CA LEU A 144 -11.47 -14.17 3.71
C LEU A 144 -10.35 -14.47 4.71
N LEU A 145 -9.15 -14.03 4.35
CA LEU A 145 -7.98 -14.00 5.23
C LEU A 145 -7.51 -12.55 5.36
N LYS A 146 -7.29 -12.08 6.60
CA LYS A 146 -6.80 -10.73 6.88
C LYS A 146 -5.50 -10.81 7.66
N LEU A 147 -4.51 -10.01 7.25
CA LEU A 147 -3.24 -9.87 7.94
C LEU A 147 -3.01 -8.40 8.28
N ARG A 148 -2.88 -8.09 9.57
CA ARG A 148 -2.58 -6.74 10.05
C ARG A 148 -1.12 -6.65 10.46
N LEU A 149 -0.44 -5.64 9.92
CA LEU A 149 0.98 -5.36 10.07
C LEU A 149 1.18 -3.98 10.68
N ARG A 150 2.16 -3.85 11.55
CA ARG A 150 2.66 -2.59 12.10
C ARG A 150 4.15 -2.75 12.35
N ASP A 151 4.95 -1.80 11.88
CA ASP A 151 6.39 -1.77 12.17
C ASP A 151 6.60 -1.39 13.65
N PRO A 152 7.15 -2.27 14.50
CA PRO A 152 7.37 -1.97 15.91
C PRO A 152 8.52 -0.97 16.12
N GLU A 153 9.42 -0.82 15.16
CA GLU A 153 10.55 0.11 15.20
C GLU A 153 10.20 1.48 14.62
N ALA A 154 9.17 1.53 13.75
CA ALA A 154 8.69 2.76 13.12
C ALA A 154 7.14 2.86 13.15
N PRO A 155 6.52 2.97 14.34
CA PRO A 155 5.07 3.02 14.49
C PRO A 155 4.43 4.24 13.80
N GLU A 156 5.20 5.30 13.54
CA GLU A 156 4.76 6.48 12.78
C GLU A 156 4.40 6.17 11.32
N LYS A 157 4.87 5.04 10.77
CA LYS A 157 4.45 4.54 9.45
C LYS A 157 2.99 4.09 9.44
N GLY A 158 2.37 3.91 10.61
CA GLY A 158 0.99 3.44 10.75
C GLY A 158 0.85 1.92 10.66
N GLU A 159 -0.38 1.48 10.37
CA GLU A 159 -0.74 0.07 10.17
C GLU A 159 -1.14 -0.22 8.73
N LEU A 160 -0.83 -1.44 8.28
CA LEU A 160 -1.29 -2.00 7.02
C LEU A 160 -2.12 -3.26 7.30
N THR A 161 -3.36 -3.28 6.86
CA THR A 161 -4.18 -4.50 6.83
C THR A 161 -4.33 -4.98 5.40
N LEU A 162 -3.83 -6.17 5.09
CA LEU A 162 -4.02 -6.86 3.82
C LEU A 162 -5.24 -7.78 3.92
N ILE A 163 -6.08 -7.80 2.89
CA ILE A 163 -7.31 -8.57 2.86
C ILE A 163 -7.35 -9.40 1.57
N PHE A 164 -7.43 -10.72 1.76
CA PHE A 164 -7.42 -11.70 0.70
C PHE A 164 -8.75 -12.43 0.63
N THR A 165 -9.20 -12.76 -0.58
CA THR A 165 -10.14 -13.88 -0.75
C THR A 165 -9.41 -15.17 -0.49
N ASP A 166 -10.02 -16.08 0.27
CA ASP A 166 -9.46 -17.37 0.63
C ASP A 166 -10.36 -18.51 0.12
N ALA A 167 -9.90 -19.19 -0.94
CA ALA A 167 -10.55 -20.36 -1.52
C ALA A 167 -10.06 -21.67 -0.89
N GLY A 168 -9.18 -21.60 0.11
CA GLY A 168 -8.52 -22.73 0.74
C GLY A 168 -7.37 -23.30 -0.07
N GLN A 169 -6.59 -24.16 0.56
CA GLN A 169 -5.37 -24.74 -0.04
C GLN A 169 -5.62 -25.67 -1.23
N GLN A 170 -6.89 -26.02 -1.49
CA GLN A 170 -7.27 -26.84 -2.65
C GLN A 170 -7.26 -26.05 -3.97
N ALA A 171 -7.23 -24.71 -3.91
CA ALA A 171 -7.39 -23.81 -5.07
C ALA A 171 -6.06 -23.31 -5.68
N GLY A 172 -4.97 -24.06 -5.54
CA GLY A 172 -3.63 -23.70 -6.05
C GLY A 172 -2.60 -23.47 -4.95
N ALA A 173 -1.40 -22.98 -5.31
CA ALA A 173 -0.23 -22.97 -4.42
C ALA A 173 -0.40 -22.16 -3.13
N SER A 174 -1.14 -21.04 -3.16
CA SER A 174 -1.47 -20.25 -1.96
C SER A 174 -2.97 -20.31 -1.61
N GLY A 175 -3.84 -20.54 -2.61
CA GLY A 175 -5.30 -20.57 -2.44
C GLY A 175 -5.92 -19.23 -2.02
N ILE A 176 -5.17 -18.12 -2.17
CA ILE A 176 -5.60 -16.78 -1.80
C ILE A 176 -5.31 -15.78 -2.93
N GLU A 177 -6.08 -14.68 -2.98
CA GLU A 177 -5.87 -13.55 -3.89
C GLU A 177 -6.04 -12.23 -3.13
N LEU A 178 -5.10 -11.30 -3.27
CA LEU A 178 -5.19 -9.98 -2.61
C LEU A 178 -6.27 -9.15 -3.27
N ARG A 179 -7.29 -8.76 -2.50
CA ARG A 179 -8.43 -7.97 -3.01
C ARG A 179 -8.48 -6.56 -2.46
N GLN A 180 -7.88 -6.32 -1.31
CA GLN A 180 -7.95 -5.03 -0.66
C GLN A 180 -6.80 -4.85 0.33
N TRP A 181 -6.43 -3.61 0.57
CA TRP A 181 -5.72 -3.24 1.79
C TRP A 181 -6.31 -1.99 2.43
N VAL A 182 -6.00 -1.82 3.71
CA VAL A 182 -6.36 -0.67 4.52
C VAL A 182 -5.09 -0.14 5.16
N VAL A 183 -4.85 1.16 5.02
CA VAL A 183 -3.80 1.88 5.74
C VAL A 183 -4.46 2.72 6.82
N VAL A 184 -3.92 2.64 8.04
CA VAL A 184 -4.27 3.55 9.13
C VAL A 184 -3.00 4.29 9.51
N ASP A 185 -2.98 5.61 9.36
CA ASP A 185 -1.79 6.40 9.69
C ASP A 185 -1.63 6.63 11.21
N ALA A 186 -0.56 7.31 11.61
CA ALA A 186 -0.28 7.62 13.01
C ALA A 186 -1.34 8.52 13.69
N GLN A 187 -2.20 9.20 12.91
CA GLN A 187 -3.30 10.02 13.40
C GLN A 187 -4.62 9.22 13.49
N GLY A 188 -4.61 7.96 13.05
CA GLY A 188 -5.80 7.11 13.00
C GLY A 188 -6.66 7.34 11.74
N LEU A 189 -6.17 8.10 10.76
CA LEU A 189 -6.89 8.32 9.51
C LEU A 189 -6.80 7.07 8.63
N MET A 190 -7.95 6.63 8.14
CA MET A 190 -8.09 5.38 7.41
C MET A 190 -8.21 5.62 5.91
N THR A 191 -7.37 4.94 5.13
CA THR A 191 -7.50 4.86 3.67
C THR A 191 -7.68 3.40 3.27
N GLN A 192 -8.70 3.11 2.46
CA GLN A 192 -8.99 1.76 1.96
C GLN A 192 -8.80 1.72 0.45
N VAL A 193 -8.11 0.70 -0.07
CA VAL A 193 -7.99 0.45 -1.50
C VAL A 193 -8.49 -0.96 -1.81
N GLY A 194 -9.51 -1.06 -2.65
CA GLY A 194 -9.98 -2.33 -3.22
C GLY A 194 -9.48 -2.51 -4.65
N LEU A 195 -9.18 -3.75 -5.01
CA LEU A 195 -8.78 -4.17 -6.35
C LEU A 195 -9.89 -4.99 -7.03
N SER A 196 -10.04 -4.77 -8.34
CA SER A 196 -10.94 -5.54 -9.21
C SER A 196 -10.31 -5.76 -10.57
N ASN A 197 -10.88 -6.67 -11.36
CA ASN A 197 -10.38 -7.02 -12.70
C ASN A 197 -8.87 -7.37 -12.73
N ILE A 198 -8.41 -8.03 -11.64
CA ILE A 198 -7.02 -8.42 -11.43
C ILE A 198 -6.59 -9.39 -12.52
N GLN A 199 -5.46 -9.06 -13.16
CA GLN A 199 -4.87 -9.87 -14.21
C GLN A 199 -3.35 -9.89 -14.04
N GLU A 200 -2.79 -11.10 -14.00
CA GLU A 200 -1.34 -11.26 -14.16
C GLU A 200 -0.90 -10.79 -15.54
N ALA A 201 0.26 -10.14 -15.60
CA ALA A 201 0.78 -9.57 -16.83
C ALA A 201 2.08 -10.25 -17.23
N GLU A 202 2.14 -10.80 -18.45
CA GLU A 202 3.38 -11.33 -19.03
C GLU A 202 4.43 -10.25 -19.26
N ARG A 203 4.00 -9.02 -19.52
CA ARG A 203 4.87 -7.84 -19.70
C ARG A 203 4.13 -6.58 -19.30
N LEU A 204 4.84 -5.66 -18.68
CA LEU A 204 4.42 -4.27 -18.47
C LEU A 204 5.50 -3.37 -19.08
N ASP A 205 5.10 -2.24 -19.67
CA ASP A 205 6.06 -1.26 -20.18
C ASP A 205 6.87 -0.69 -19.00
N PRO A 206 8.21 -0.80 -19.00
CA PRO A 206 9.04 -0.23 -17.94
C PRO A 206 8.79 1.27 -17.71
N LYS A 207 8.36 2.00 -18.74
CA LYS A 207 8.04 3.44 -18.65
C LYS A 207 6.86 3.76 -17.73
N LEU A 208 5.98 2.78 -17.44
CA LEU A 208 4.89 2.96 -16.46
C LEU A 208 5.42 3.33 -15.08
N PHE A 209 6.64 2.89 -14.76
CA PHE A 209 7.26 3.03 -13.44
C PHE A 209 8.28 4.17 -13.37
N ILE A 210 8.23 5.10 -14.33
CA ILE A 210 9.10 6.26 -14.38
C ILE A 210 8.22 7.52 -14.36
N LEU A 211 8.40 8.34 -13.34
CA LEU A 211 7.78 9.66 -13.26
C LEU A 211 8.83 10.72 -13.58
N ASN A 212 8.75 11.31 -14.77
CA ASN A 212 9.67 12.35 -15.21
C ASN A 212 9.30 13.69 -14.57
N ASP A 213 10.27 14.34 -13.92
CA ASP A 213 10.10 15.75 -13.57
C ASP A 213 10.09 16.58 -14.86
N PRO A 214 9.16 17.53 -15.01
CA PRO A 214 9.36 18.60 -15.97
C PRO A 214 10.66 19.32 -15.57
N ALA A 215 11.65 19.34 -16.46
CA ALA A 215 12.96 19.91 -16.17
C ALA A 215 12.85 21.32 -15.57
N PRO A 216 13.56 21.65 -14.48
CA PRO A 216 13.59 23.01 -13.97
C PRO A 216 14.23 23.93 -15.01
N GLY A 217 13.41 24.70 -15.74
CA GLY A 217 13.91 25.71 -16.70
C GLY A 217 13.06 25.97 -17.95
N SER A 218 11.99 25.23 -18.24
CA SER A 218 11.18 25.47 -19.46
C SER A 218 10.08 26.54 -19.33
N GLN A 219 9.95 27.19 -18.16
CA GLN A 219 9.00 28.28 -17.94
C GLN A 219 9.70 29.63 -17.78
N HIS A 220 10.41 30.12 -18.80
CA HIS A 220 10.65 31.55 -19.01
C HIS A 220 11.36 31.74 -20.36
N ARG A 221 10.58 31.74 -21.45
CA ARG A 221 10.92 32.43 -22.71
C ARG A 221 9.64 32.56 -23.55
N ARG A 222 8.89 33.62 -23.30
CA ARG A 222 8.04 34.27 -24.30
C ARG A 222 8.14 35.77 -24.08
#